data_AF-A0A0S2MQK1-F1
#
_entry.id   AF-A0A0S2MQK1-F1
#
_cell.length_a   1.000
_cell.length_b   1.000
_cell.length_c   1.000
_cell.angle_alpha   90.00
_cell.angle_beta   90.00
_cell.angle_gamma   90.00
#
_symmetry.space_group_name_H-M   'P 1'
#
loop_
_entity.id
_entity.type
_entity.pdbx_description
1 polymer ?
#
loop_
_entity_poly.entity_id
_entity_poly.type
_entity_poly.pdbx_seq_one_letter_code
_entity_poly.pdbx_strand_id
1 'polypeptide(L)'
;MIMILFYFASFILILCSILIILASMLSKKTFMDREKNSPFECGFDPKSSARTPFSLHFFLIAMIFLIFDVEITLIFPLIMIIKITNMINFLKISIFLLLILLIGLYHEWNQGALNWTN
;
A
#
# COMPACT_ATOMS: atom_id res chain seq x y z
N MET A 1 11.01 21.05 14.94
CA MET A 1 9.90 20.21 14.45
C MET A 1 10.35 18.80 14.10
N ILE A 2 11.36 18.63 13.25
CA ILE A 2 11.93 17.32 12.90
C ILE A 2 12.43 16.52 14.12
N MET A 3 13.15 17.16 15.05
CA MET A 3 13.59 16.49 16.28
C MET A 3 12.43 15.97 17.14
N ILE A 4 11.33 16.73 17.23
CA ILE A 4 10.12 16.31 17.96
C ILE A 4 9.49 15.09 17.29
N LEU A 5 9.41 15.08 15.96
CA LEU A 5 8.95 13.93 15.17
C LEU A 5 9.79 12.68 15.43
N PHE A 6 11.11 12.82 15.49
CA PHE A 6 12.01 11.71 15.84
C PHE A 6 11.78 11.17 17.25
N TYR A 7 11.55 12.04 18.24
CA TYR A 7 11.22 11.62 19.60
C TYR A 7 9.88 10.88 19.68
N PHE A 8 8.86 11.32 18.95
CA PHE A 8 7.58 10.61 18.90
C PHE A 8 7.70 9.25 18.21
N ALA A 9 8.44 9.17 17.09
CA ALA A 9 8.65 7.92 16.38
C ALA A 9 9.41 6.89 17.23
N SER A 10 10.45 7.32 17.95
CA SER A 10 11.20 6.43 18.84
C SER A 10 10.35 5.96 20.03
N PHE A 11 9.53 6.84 20.61
CA PHE A 11 8.59 6.47 21.66
C PHE A 11 7.60 5.38 21.21
N ILE A 12 7.01 5.52 20.02
CA ILE A 12 6.07 4.53 19.47
C ILE A 12 6.76 3.19 19.25
N LEU A 13 7.97 3.20 18.67
CA LEU A 13 8.77 1.98 18.46
C LEU A 13 9.06 1.25 19.77
N ILE A 14 9.49 1.99 20.80
CA ILE A 14 9.75 1.42 22.13
C ILE A 14 8.47 0.81 22.70
N LEU A 15 7.35 1.51 22.62
CA LEU A 15 6.06 1.03 23.14
C LEU A 15 5.62 -0.26 22.43
N CYS A 16 5.69 -0.32 21.09
CA CYS A 16 5.38 -1.53 20.33
C CYS A 16 6.29 -2.70 20.73
N SER A 17 7.60 -2.45 20.91
CA SER A 17 8.55 -3.49 21.32
C SER A 17 8.22 -4.07 22.70
N ILE A 18 7.87 -3.20 23.66
CA ILE A 18 7.47 -3.60 25.01
C ILE A 18 6.20 -4.45 24.96
N LEU A 19 5.20 -4.05 24.16
CA LEU A 19 3.96 -4.81 24.00
C LEU A 19 4.22 -6.20 23.41
N ILE A 20 5.08 -6.33 22.39
CA ILE A 20 5.45 -7.62 21.80
C ILE A 20 6.16 -8.51 22.82
N ILE A 21 7.10 -7.96 23.60
CA ILE A 21 7.81 -8.70 24.65
C ILE A 21 6.81 -9.17 25.71
N LEU A 22 5.97 -8.28 26.24
CA LEU A 22 4.95 -8.63 27.23
C LEU A 22 4.00 -9.70 26.71
N ALA A 23 3.50 -9.56 25.47
CA ALA A 23 2.63 -10.56 24.84
C ALA A 23 3.33 -11.92 24.74
N SER A 24 4.61 -11.95 24.37
CA SER A 24 5.38 -13.20 24.28
C SER A 24 5.62 -13.84 25.65
N MET A 25 5.87 -13.05 26.70
CA MET A 25 6.12 -13.52 28.07
C MET A 25 4.83 -14.01 28.74
N LEU A 26 3.71 -13.34 28.50
CA LEU A 26 2.39 -13.73 29.01
C LEU A 26 1.79 -14.89 28.21
N SER A 27 2.21 -15.10 26.95
CA SER A 27 1.70 -16.20 26.14
C SER A 27 2.11 -17.55 26.74
N LYS A 28 1.11 -18.37 27.09
CA LYS A 28 1.34 -19.73 27.60
C LYS A 28 1.72 -20.65 26.45
N LYS A 29 3.00 -20.68 26.08
CA LYS A 29 3.54 -21.64 25.10
C LYS A 29 3.68 -23.01 25.76
N THR A 30 2.67 -23.87 25.60
CA THR A 30 2.67 -25.24 26.12
C THR A 30 3.40 -26.16 25.16
N PHE A 31 4.70 -26.38 25.40
CA PHE A 31 5.59 -27.31 24.67
C PHE A 31 5.64 -27.12 23.14
N MET A 32 6.82 -27.36 22.55
CA MET A 32 7.00 -27.28 21.10
C MET A 32 6.52 -28.58 20.45
N ASP A 33 5.21 -28.72 20.28
CA ASP A 33 4.63 -29.85 19.55
C ASP A 33 4.71 -29.63 18.04
N ARG A 34 5.11 -30.66 17.29
CA ARG A 34 5.17 -30.62 15.82
C ARG A 34 3.83 -30.21 15.20
N GLU A 35 2.72 -30.73 15.72
CA GLU A 35 1.36 -30.47 15.23
C GLU A 35 0.87 -29.03 15.52
N LYS A 36 1.45 -28.34 16.50
CA LYS A 36 1.17 -26.90 16.72
C LYS A 36 1.98 -26.02 15.76
N ASN A 37 3.12 -26.53 15.30
CA ASN A 37 4.03 -25.85 14.40
C ASN A 37 3.78 -26.19 12.92
N SER A 38 2.83 -27.09 12.62
CA SER A 38 2.43 -27.42 11.25
C SER A 38 1.47 -26.35 10.67
N PRO A 39 1.45 -26.15 9.35
CA PRO A 39 0.53 -25.20 8.71
C PRO A 39 -0.93 -25.63 8.91
N PHE A 40 -1.80 -24.68 9.27
CA PHE A 40 -3.22 -24.95 9.47
C PHE A 40 -4.01 -24.78 8.15
N GLU A 41 -4.51 -25.87 7.56
CA GLU A 41 -5.43 -25.86 6.42
C GLU A 41 -6.82 -26.40 6.86
N CYS A 42 -7.47 -25.66 7.76
CA CYS A 42 -8.79 -26.01 8.32
C CYS A 42 -8.85 -27.38 9.03
N GLY A 43 -7.73 -27.80 9.63
CA GLY A 43 -7.60 -29.09 10.33
C GLY A 43 -7.13 -30.25 9.45
N PHE A 44 -6.81 -29.99 8.18
CA PHE A 44 -6.20 -30.95 7.27
C PHE A 44 -4.72 -30.63 7.03
N ASP A 45 -3.96 -31.66 6.65
CA ASP A 45 -2.60 -31.48 6.16
C ASP A 45 -2.62 -30.75 4.81
N PRO A 46 -1.67 -29.82 4.58
CA PRO A 46 -1.71 -29.00 3.40
C PRO A 46 -1.50 -29.82 2.12
N LYS A 47 -2.44 -29.69 1.18
CA LYS A 47 -2.43 -30.50 -0.07
C LYS A 47 -1.33 -30.06 -1.04
N SER A 48 -0.91 -28.81 -0.95
CA SER A 48 0.14 -28.22 -1.77
C SER A 48 0.88 -27.12 -0.98
N SER A 49 2.04 -26.70 -1.47
CA SER A 49 2.73 -25.55 -0.89
C SER A 49 1.88 -24.28 -1.00
N ALA A 50 1.94 -23.41 0.01
CA ALA A 50 1.30 -22.08 0.00
C ALA A 50 1.80 -21.15 -1.13
N ARG A 51 2.89 -21.50 -1.81
CA ARG A 51 3.40 -20.77 -2.99
C ARG A 51 2.63 -21.22 -4.24
N THR A 52 1.43 -20.71 -4.41
CA THR A 52 0.62 -20.90 -5.62
C THR A 52 1.04 -19.89 -6.69
N PRO A 53 0.85 -20.20 -7.99
CA PRO A 53 1.02 -19.21 -9.04
C PRO A 53 0.13 -17.99 -8.77
N PHE A 54 0.71 -16.81 -8.93
CA PHE A 54 0.04 -15.54 -8.68
C PHE A 54 -0.78 -15.12 -9.90
N SER A 55 -1.94 -14.50 -9.68
CA SER A 55 -2.77 -14.02 -10.78
C SER A 55 -2.18 -12.75 -11.40
N LEU A 56 -2.05 -12.72 -12.73
CA LEU A 56 -1.55 -11.55 -13.46
C LEU A 56 -2.45 -10.32 -13.30
N HIS A 57 -3.75 -10.49 -13.07
CA HIS A 57 -4.69 -9.38 -12.86
C HIS A 57 -4.32 -8.53 -11.63
N PHE A 58 -4.03 -9.15 -10.48
CA PHE A 58 -3.57 -8.40 -9.31
C PHE A 58 -2.21 -7.73 -9.52
N PHE A 59 -1.35 -8.29 -10.37
CA PHE A 59 -0.08 -7.66 -10.71
C PHE A 59 -0.27 -6.39 -11.54
N LEU A 60 -1.15 -6.44 -12.54
CA LEU A 60 -1.52 -5.30 -13.37
C LEU A 60 -2.10 -4.16 -12.51
N ILE A 61 -3.04 -4.46 -11.63
CA ILE A 61 -3.62 -3.47 -10.71
C ILE A 61 -2.53 -2.82 -9.83
N ALA A 62 -1.57 -3.59 -9.32
CA ALA A 62 -0.48 -3.05 -8.51
C ALA A 62 0.44 -2.10 -9.29
N MET A 63 0.75 -2.42 -10.56
CA MET A 63 1.53 -1.52 -11.41
C MET A 63 0.78 -0.23 -11.74
N ILE A 64 -0.51 -0.33 -12.07
CA ILE A 64 -1.39 0.81 -12.32
C ILE A 64 -1.43 1.73 -11.09
N PHE A 65 -1.63 1.16 -9.91
CA PHE A 65 -1.62 1.90 -8.65
C PHE A 65 -0.31 2.65 -8.42
N LEU A 66 0.84 2.02 -8.69
CA LEU A 66 2.15 2.67 -8.54
C LEU A 66 2.30 3.89 -9.45
N ILE A 67 1.88 3.78 -10.70
CA ILE A 67 1.95 4.89 -11.66
C ILE A 67 1.03 6.04 -11.21
N PHE A 68 -0.22 5.73 -10.84
CA PHE A 68 -1.15 6.74 -10.35
C PHE A 68 -0.71 7.40 -9.04
N ASP A 69 -0.05 6.67 -8.13
CA ASP A 69 0.50 7.25 -6.90
C ASP A 69 1.57 8.31 -7.22
N VAL A 70 2.47 8.01 -8.16
CA VAL A 70 3.46 8.98 -8.64
C VAL A 70 2.79 10.20 -9.27
N GLU A 71 1.76 10.02 -10.09
CA GLU A 71 1.02 11.14 -10.69
C GLU A 71 0.31 12.01 -9.65
N ILE A 72 -0.27 11.41 -8.60
CA ILE A 72 -0.88 12.15 -7.49
C ILE A 72 0.17 12.94 -6.70
N THR A 73 1.36 12.37 -6.48
CA THR A 73 2.45 13.12 -5.81
C THR A 73 2.87 14.36 -6.61
N LEU A 74 2.79 14.33 -7.95
CA LEU A 74 3.02 15.50 -8.80
C LEU A 74 1.92 16.56 -8.68
N ILE A 75 0.69 16.17 -8.34
CA ILE A 75 -0.43 17.10 -8.12
C ILE A 75 -0.30 17.80 -6.75
N PHE A 76 0.22 17.12 -5.72
CA PHE A 76 0.34 17.68 -4.37
C PHE A 76 0.97 19.09 -4.27
N PRO A 77 2.09 19.43 -4.95
CA PRO A 77 2.68 20.76 -4.89
C PRO A 77 1.80 21.87 -5.52
N LEU A 78 0.84 21.54 -6.39
CA LEU A 78 -0.07 22.54 -6.99
C LEU A 78 -0.80 23.35 -5.91
N ILE A 79 -1.15 22.74 -4.78
CA ILE A 79 -1.87 23.39 -3.67
C ILE A 79 -1.04 24.56 -3.11
N MET A 80 0.28 24.39 -2.99
CA MET A 80 1.16 25.44 -2.47
C MET A 80 1.42 26.54 -3.51
N ILE A 81 1.46 26.18 -4.79
CA ILE A 81 1.81 27.08 -5.90
C ILE A 81 0.68 28.08 -6.23
N ILE A 82 -0.56 27.81 -5.82
CA ILE A 82 -1.72 28.74 -5.97
C ILE A 82 -1.39 30.13 -5.41
N LYS A 83 -0.64 30.21 -4.31
CA LYS A 83 -0.33 31.49 -3.65
C LYS A 83 0.73 32.32 -4.37
N ILE A 84 1.51 31.70 -5.26
CA ILE A 84 2.71 32.29 -5.86
C ILE A 84 2.49 32.66 -7.33
N THR A 85 1.60 31.94 -8.02
CA THR A 85 1.45 32.02 -9.47
C THR A 85 0.16 32.69 -9.90
N ASN A 86 0.14 33.22 -11.13
CA ASN A 86 -1.07 33.75 -11.73
C ASN A 86 -2.13 32.66 -11.89
N MET A 87 -3.38 32.98 -11.54
CA MET A 87 -4.50 32.04 -11.57
C MET A 87 -4.72 31.38 -12.94
N ILE A 88 -4.49 32.13 -14.03
CA ILE A 88 -4.61 31.61 -15.41
C ILE A 88 -3.55 30.53 -15.69
N ASN A 89 -2.31 30.71 -15.24
CA ASN A 89 -1.24 29.73 -15.44
C ASN A 89 -1.44 28.50 -14.56
N PHE A 90 -1.90 28.70 -13.32
CA PHE A 90 -2.29 27.63 -12.43
C PHE A 90 -3.36 26.73 -13.05
N LEU A 91 -4.45 27.31 -13.57
CA LEU A 91 -5.53 26.58 -14.21
C LEU A 91 -5.08 25.80 -15.44
N LYS A 92 -4.21 26.38 -16.28
CA LYS A 92 -3.67 25.69 -17.47
C LYS A 92 -2.89 24.43 -17.09
N ILE A 93 -2.01 24.52 -16.10
CA ILE A 93 -1.16 23.40 -15.67
C ILE A 93 -1.99 22.32 -14.98
N SER A 94 -2.92 22.71 -14.10
CA SER A 94 -3.77 21.75 -13.39
C SER A 94 -4.70 20.99 -14.33
N ILE A 95 -5.31 21.67 -15.31
CA ILE A 95 -6.15 21.02 -16.34
C ILE A 95 -5.31 20.08 -17.20
N PHE A 96 -4.09 20.47 -17.59
CA PHE A 96 -3.20 19.62 -18.37
C PHE A 96 -2.84 18.32 -17.64
N LEU A 97 -2.45 18.41 -16.35
CA LEU A 97 -2.16 17.25 -15.52
C LEU A 97 -3.38 16.34 -15.35
N LEU A 98 -4.56 16.93 -15.12
CA LEU A 98 -5.79 16.18 -14.92
C LEU A 98 -6.25 15.47 -16.21
N LEU A 99 -6.03 16.09 -17.38
CA LEU A 99 -6.29 15.46 -18.68
C LEU A 99 -5.42 14.22 -18.91
N ILE A 100 -4.12 14.29 -18.58
CA ILE A 100 -3.21 13.14 -18.71
C ILE A 100 -3.71 11.97 -17.86
N LEU A 101 -4.07 12.23 -16.60
CA LEU A 101 -4.55 11.22 -15.66
C LEU A 101 -5.84 10.57 -16.15
N LEU A 102 -6.79 11.36 -16.67
CA LEU A 102 -8.03 10.84 -17.26
C LEU A 102 -7.78 9.99 -18.50
N ILE A 103 -6.92 10.46 -19.42
CA ILE A 103 -6.61 9.73 -20.66
C ILE A 103 -5.92 8.39 -20.33
N GLY A 104 -4.98 8.37 -19.37
CA GLY A 104 -4.32 7.16 -18.89
C GLY A 104 -5.33 6.13 -18.37
N LEU A 105 -6.25 6.58 -17.52
CA LEU A 105 -7.29 5.71 -16.96
C LEU A 105 -8.24 5.16 -18.04
N TYR A 106 -8.68 5.99 -18.99
CA TYR A 106 -9.51 5.53 -20.11
C TYR A 106 -8.77 4.52 -21.00
N HIS A 107 -7.48 4.73 -21.22
CA HIS A 107 -6.66 3.79 -21.99
C HIS A 107 -6.57 2.42 -21.28
N GLU A 108 -6.29 2.40 -19.98
CA GLU A 108 -6.20 1.15 -19.20
C GLU A 108 -7.54 0.42 -19.10
N TRP A 109 -8.64 1.16 -18.98
CA TRP A 109 -9.97 0.58 -19.01
C TRP A 109 -10.24 -0.07 -20.38
N ASN A 110 -9.94 0.61 -21.47
CA ASN A 110 -10.14 0.05 -22.81
C ASN A 110 -9.28 -1.20 -23.07
N GLN A 111 -8.10 -1.31 -22.43
CA GLN A 111 -7.27 -2.52 -22.46
C GLN A 111 -7.82 -3.67 -21.59
N GLY A 112 -8.90 -3.43 -20.84
CA GLY A 112 -9.52 -4.42 -19.99
C GLY A 112 -8.73 -4.77 -18.73
N ALA A 113 -7.70 -4.00 -18.38
CA ALA A 113 -6.88 -4.25 -17.19
C ALA A 113 -7.70 -4.13 -15.88
N LEU A 114 -8.81 -3.38 -15.92
CA LEU A 114 -9.75 -3.19 -14.83
C LEU A 114 -10.96 -4.14 -14.87
N ASN A 115 -11.10 -4.94 -15.92
CA ASN A 115 -12.21 -5.88 -16.03
C ASN A 115 -11.93 -7.08 -15.15
N TRP A 116 -12.84 -7.35 -14.21
CA TRP A 116 -12.74 -8.53 -13.38
C TRP A 116 -13.24 -9.75 -14.14
N THR A 117 -12.51 -10.86 -14.08
CA THR A 117 -12.97 -12.16 -14.59
C THR A 117 -13.94 -12.77 -13.58
N ASN A 118 -15.20 -12.95 -13.98
CA ASN A 118 -16.14 -13.79 -13.23
C ASN A 118 -15.76 -15.28 -13.31
#